data_AF-A0A1C0ZVG7-F1
#
_entry.id   AF-A0A1C0ZVG7-F1
#
_cell.length_a   1.000
_cell.length_b   1.000
_cell.length_c   1.000
_cell.angle_alpha   90.00
_cell.angle_beta   90.00
_cell.angle_gamma   90.00
#
_symmetry.space_group_name_H-M   'P 1'
#
loop_
_entity.id
_entity.type
_entity.pdbx_description
1 polymer ?
#
loop_
_entity_poly.entity_id
_entity_poly.type
_entity_poly.pdbx_seq_one_letter_code
_entity_poly.pdbx_strand_id
1 'polypeptide(L)' 'MNQEDVKQRIKDYQQADGVHPLTCGLDSKHEKLYPKILEQGLVLLCPNCNYTQTYIPDLFFDDGFYEWLRGMKRLI' A
#
# COMPACT_ATOMS: atom_id res chain seq x y z
N MET A 1 12.91 -2.20 -9.79
CA MET A 1 12.63 -1.85 -8.38
C MET A 1 12.50 -3.13 -7.56
N ASN A 2 13.02 -3.19 -6.34
CA ASN A 2 12.94 -4.39 -5.51
C ASN A 2 11.62 -4.42 -4.69
N GLN A 3 11.25 -5.57 -4.13
CA GLN A 3 9.99 -5.72 -3.39
C GLN A 3 9.95 -4.91 -2.08
N GLU A 4 11.09 -4.66 -1.44
CA GLU A 4 11.16 -3.82 -0.23
C GLU A 4 10.88 -2.35 -0.56
N ASP A 5 11.35 -1.87 -1.71
CA ASP A 5 11.04 -0.51 -2.19
C ASP A 5 9.53 -0.36 -2.36
N VAL A 6 8.87 -1.28 -3.09
CA VAL A 6 7.42 -1.22 -3.33
C VAL A 6 6.63 -1.35 -2.02
N LYS A 7 7.06 -2.23 -1.12
CA LYS A 7 6.49 -2.35 0.24
C LYS A 7 6.59 -1.04 1.01
N GLN A 8 7.70 -0.32 0.89
CA GLN A 8 7.85 1.00 1.53
C GLN A 8 6.95 2.05 0.87
N ARG A 9 6.83 2.06 -0.47
CA ARG A 9 5.91 2.96 -1.19
C ARG A 9 4.46 2.80 -0.74
N ILE A 10 4.01 1.55 -0.58
CA ILE A 10 2.66 1.24 -0.07
C ILE A 10 2.48 1.76 1.36
N LYS A 11 3.48 1.59 2.24
CA LYS A 11 3.41 2.11 3.61
C LYS A 11 3.29 3.62 3.62
N ASP A 12 4.09 4.31 2.81
CA ASP A 12 4.03 5.77 2.70
C ASP A 12 2.67 6.22 2.19
N TYR A 13 2.11 5.54 1.19
CA TYR A 13 0.79 5.81 0.66
C TYR A 13 -0.30 5.66 1.75
N GLN A 14 -0.29 4.56 2.49
CA GLN A 14 -1.29 4.32 3.55
C GLN A 14 -1.21 5.34 4.71
N GLN A 15 -0.09 6.06 4.84
CA GLN A 15 0.13 7.13 5.81
C GLN A 15 -0.11 8.53 5.24
N ALA A 16 -0.27 8.68 3.93
CA ALA A 16 -0.43 9.99 3.31
C ALA A 16 -1.84 10.54 3.53
N ASP A 17 -1.93 11.80 3.91
CA ASP A 17 -3.20 12.52 3.96
C ASP A 17 -3.63 12.88 2.53
N GLY A 18 -4.90 12.66 2.21
CA GLY A 18 -5.47 12.98 0.89
C GLY A 18 -5.48 11.84 -0.13
N VAL A 19 -5.06 10.63 0.24
CA VAL A 19 -5.26 9.43 -0.58
C VAL A 19 -6.34 8.52 0.01
N HIS A 20 -7.01 7.75 -0.83
CA HIS A 20 -7.95 6.73 -0.35
C HIS A 20 -7.18 5.51 0.17
N PRO A 21 -7.41 5.10 1.42
CA PRO A 21 -6.70 3.97 2.00
C PRO A 21 -7.05 2.67 1.29
N LEU A 22 -6.08 1.77 1.16
CA LEU A 22 -6.35 0.42 0.67
C LEU A 22 -7.02 -0.37 1.80
N THR A 23 -8.20 -0.92 1.53
CA THR A 23 -9.01 -1.69 2.49
C THR A 23 -9.38 -3.05 1.88
N CYS A 24 -9.81 -3.99 2.71
CA CYS A 24 -10.14 -5.35 2.26
C CYS A 24 -11.46 -5.47 1.45
N GLY A 25 -12.28 -4.41 1.40
CA GLY A 25 -13.56 -4.39 0.70
C GLY A 25 -14.67 -5.27 1.30
N LEU A 26 -14.38 -6.10 2.31
CA LEU A 26 -15.35 -7.00 2.95
C LEU A 26 -16.15 -6.32 4.06
N ASP A 27 -15.47 -5.52 4.88
CA ASP A 27 -16.08 -4.73 5.95
C ASP A 27 -15.39 -3.36 5.99
N SER A 28 -16.17 -2.28 5.95
CA SER A 28 -15.67 -0.91 5.99
C SER A 28 -15.08 -0.52 7.35
N LYS A 29 -15.32 -1.31 8.40
CA LYS A 29 -14.72 -1.14 9.73
C LYS A 29 -13.36 -1.79 9.88
N HIS A 30 -12.94 -2.63 8.93
CA HIS A 30 -11.60 -3.21 8.97
C HIS A 30 -10.53 -2.14 8.73
N GLU A 31 -9.39 -2.35 9.37
CA GLU A 31 -8.21 -1.50 9.23
C GLU A 31 -7.60 -1.64 7.83
N LYS A 32 -6.72 -0.68 7.53
CA LYS A 32 -6.01 -0.58 6.26
C LYS A 32 -5.20 -1.86 5.98
N LEU A 33 -5.16 -2.25 4.71
CA LEU A 33 -4.29 -3.34 4.27
C LEU A 33 -2.82 -2.96 4.50
N TYR A 34 -2.01 -3.93 4.91
CA TYR A 34 -0.57 -3.73 5.09
C TYR A 34 0.25 -4.64 4.15
N PRO A 35 1.37 -4.14 3.60
CA PRO A 35 2.22 -4.92 2.72
C PRO A 35 3.10 -5.91 3.49
N LYS A 36 3.21 -7.15 2.99
CA LYS A 36 4.10 -8.19 3.52
C LYS A 36 4.73 -8.98 2.36
N ILE A 37 6.02 -9.28 2.47
CA ILE A 37 6.71 -10.17 1.53
C ILE A 37 6.59 -11.59 2.08
N LEU A 38 6.04 -12.48 1.25
CA LEU A 38 5.92 -13.91 1.48
C LEU A 38 6.76 -14.66 0.43
N GLU A 39 6.86 -15.98 0.52
CA GLU A 39 7.61 -16.80 -0.45
C GLU A 39 7.14 -16.58 -1.90
N GLN A 40 5.82 -16.42 -2.09
CA GLN A 40 5.21 -16.12 -3.38
C GLN A 40 5.36 -14.66 -3.86
N GLY A 41 5.95 -13.79 -3.04
CA GLY A 41 6.18 -12.37 -3.35
C GLY A 41 5.43 -11.40 -2.43
N LEU A 42 5.38 -10.12 -2.85
CA LEU A 42 4.75 -9.03 -2.12
C LEU A 42 3.22 -9.13 -2.20
N VAL A 43 2.55 -9.15 -1.04
CA VAL A 43 1.09 -9.16 -0.92
C VAL A 43 0.59 -8.08 0.03
N LEU A 44 -0.70 -7.77 -0.04
CA LEU A 44 -1.44 -6.94 0.91
C LEU A 44 -2.32 -7.81 1.80
N LEU A 45 -2.22 -7.64 3.11
CA LEU A 45 -2.96 -8.42 4.10
C LEU A 45 -3.93 -7.53 4.87
N CYS A 46 -5.13 -8.04 5.13
CA CYS A 46 -6.02 -7.45 6.11
C CYS A 46 -5.60 -7.87 7.52
N PRO A 47 -5.50 -6.96 8.50
CA PRO A 47 -5.18 -7.34 9.88
C PRO A 47 -6.37 -7.95 10.62
N ASN A 48 -7.61 -7.73 10.16
CA ASN A 48 -8.82 -8.17 10.87
C ASN A 48 -9.46 -9.43 10.29
N CYS A 49 -9.02 -9.91 9.12
CA CYS A 49 -9.54 -11.13 8.51
C CYS A 49 -8.51 -11.79 7.58
N ASN A 50 -8.88 -12.93 6.98
CA ASN A 50 -7.99 -13.72 6.13
C ASN A 50 -7.90 -13.21 4.68
N TYR A 51 -8.41 -12.00 4.40
CA TYR A 51 -8.30 -11.41 3.06
C TYR A 51 -6.84 -11.14 2.71
N THR A 52 -6.43 -11.69 1.56
CA THR A 52 -5.10 -11.52 0.98
C THR A 52 -5.25 -11.04 -0.45
N GLN A 53 -4.66 -9.90 -0.75
CA GLN A 53 -4.59 -9.36 -2.10
C GLN A 53 -3.18 -9.59 -2.66
N THR A 54 -3.10 -10.42 -3.70
CA THR A 54 -1.85 -10.77 -4.40
C THR A 54 -1.48 -9.77 -5.49
N TYR A 55 -2.48 -9.07 -6.05
CA TYR A 55 -2.24 -8.03 -7.04
C TYR A 55 -1.85 -6.72 -6.36
N ILE A 56 -0.66 -6.21 -6.68
CA ILE A 56 -0.19 -4.89 -6.28
C ILE A 56 -0.42 -3.93 -7.46
N PRO A 57 -1.19 -2.84 -7.30
CA PRO A 57 -1.42 -1.87 -8.37
C PRO A 57 -0.13 -1.29 -8.98
N ASP A 58 -0.11 -1.15 -10.30
CA ASP A 58 1.05 -0.67 -11.08
C ASP A 58 1.58 0.70 -10.64
N LEU A 59 0.72 1.55 -10.07
CA LEU A 59 1.13 2.86 -9.55
C LEU A 59 2.23 2.78 -8.48
N PHE A 60 2.29 1.68 -7.72
CA PHE A 60 3.37 1.47 -6.73
C PHE A 60 4.70 1.10 -7.39
N PHE A 61 4.67 0.80 -8.69
CA PHE A 61 5.85 0.55 -9.51
C PHE A 61 6.32 1.79 -10.29
N ASP A 62 5.50 2.84 -10.32
CA ASP A 62 5.78 4.08 -11.02
C ASP A 62 6.54 5.09 -10.13
N ASP A 63 7.67 5.58 -10.65
CA ASP A 63 8.51 6.54 -9.94
C ASP A 63 7.89 7.94 -9.89
N GLY A 64 7.20 8.35 -10.96
CA GLY A 64 6.55 9.67 -11.04
C GLY A 64 5.45 9.83 -9.98
N PHE A 65 4.62 8.80 -9.82
CA PHE A 65 3.61 8.73 -8.77
C PHE A 65 4.25 8.81 -7.38
N TYR A 66 5.34 8.08 -7.14
CA TYR A 66 5.94 8.05 -5.82
C TYR A 66 6.63 9.39 -5.46
N GLU A 67 7.24 10.07 -6.43
CA GLU A 67 7.77 11.42 -6.23
C GLU A 67 6.65 12.42 -5.96
N TRP A 68 5.52 12.32 -6.64
CA TRP A 68 4.32 13.12 -6.33
C TRP A 68 3.82 12.88 -4.90
N LEU A 69 3.71 11.61 -4.48
CA LEU A 69 3.29 11.23 -3.13
C LEU A 69 4.22 11.80 -2.05
N ARG A 70 5.54 11.74 -2.27
CA ARG A 70 6.54 12.35 -1.37
C ARG A 70 6.44 13.86 -1.32
N GLY A 71 6.11 14.50 -2.44
CA GLY A 71 5.83 15.94 -2.52
C GLY A 71 4.64 16.36 -1.67
N MET A 72 3.56 15.57 -1.67
CA MET A 72 2.39 15.82 -0.80
C MET A 72 2.75 15.72 0.68
N LYS A 73 3.57 14.73 1.07
CA LYS A 73 3.99 14.51 2.46
C LYS A 73 4.82 15.67 3.05
N ARG A 74 5.33 16.59 2.22
CA ARG A 74 6.09 17.79 2.63
C ARG A 74 5.23 19.03 2.91
N LEU A 75 3.90 18.95 2.79
CA LEU A 75 2.98 20.07 3.02
C LEU A 75 2.23 20.00 4.37
N ILE A 76 2.78 19.28 5.35
CA ILE A 76 2.25 19.23 6.73
C ILE A 76 3.38 19.53 7.72
#